data_AF-A0A1B3PPQ7-F1
#
_entry.id   AF-A0A1B3PPQ7-F1
#
_cell.length_a   1.000
_cell.length_b   1.000
_cell.length_c   1.000
_cell.angle_alpha   90.00
_cell.angle_beta   90.00
_cell.angle_gamma   90.00
#
_symmetry.space_group_name_H-M   'P 1'
#
loop_
_entity.id
_entity.type
_entity.pdbx_description
1 polymer ?
#
loop_
_entity_poly.entity_id
_entity_poly.type
_entity_poly.pdbx_seq_one_letter_code
_entity_poly.pdbx_strand_id
1 'polypeptide(L)'
;MARLEWSDALNLDLPLMDDIHQEFVELLSVVDGADDAQLLPAWQALVEHTDHHFAQEDAFMASTRFASGNCHTTQHRVVLQVMREATARAQQGDIEVLRVMAGELAQWFPQHAQSMDAALALHLRRAGFDPATGIVHAPEALPGELIHGCGGASCSDAATGPAVRAQESVPA
;
A
#
# COMPACT_ATOMS: atom_id res chain seq x y z
N MET A 1 -8.09 -2.89 21.52
CA MET A 1 -8.70 -2.38 20.28
C MET A 1 -9.25 -3.57 19.50
N ALA A 2 -10.05 -3.38 18.45
CA ALA A 2 -10.50 -4.51 17.64
C ALA A 2 -9.31 -5.09 16.86
N ARG A 3 -9.11 -6.41 16.96
CA ARG A 3 -8.08 -7.14 16.22
C ARG A 3 -8.52 -7.29 14.77
N LEU A 4 -7.60 -7.09 13.82
CA LEU A 4 -7.85 -7.37 12.41
C LEU A 4 -7.93 -8.89 12.22
N GLU A 5 -9.02 -9.35 11.60
CA GLU A 5 -9.22 -10.75 11.22
C GLU A 5 -9.49 -10.82 9.72
N TRP A 6 -8.97 -11.88 9.08
CA TRP A 6 -9.24 -12.11 7.67
C TRP A 6 -10.73 -12.39 7.46
N SER A 7 -11.26 -11.92 6.33
CA SER A 7 -12.62 -12.23 5.91
C SER A 7 -12.72 -12.15 4.39
N ASP A 8 -13.76 -12.76 3.82
CA ASP A 8 -14.00 -12.73 2.38
C ASP A 8 -14.14 -11.31 1.81
N ALA A 9 -14.39 -10.30 2.66
CA ALA A 9 -14.44 -8.89 2.25
C ALA A 9 -13.07 -8.32 1.86
N LEU A 10 -11.97 -9.01 2.18
CA LEU A 10 -10.61 -8.63 1.79
C LEU A 10 -10.11 -9.39 0.56
N ASN A 11 -10.85 -10.41 0.07
CA ASN A 11 -10.47 -11.13 -1.13
C ASN A 11 -10.54 -10.20 -2.35
N LEU A 12 -9.46 -10.18 -3.13
CA LEU A 12 -9.32 -9.39 -4.33
C LEU A 12 -9.52 -10.21 -5.61
N ASP A 13 -9.77 -11.52 -5.51
CA ASP A 13 -9.83 -12.48 -6.62
C ASP A 13 -8.49 -12.57 -7.38
N LEU A 14 -7.38 -12.57 -6.64
CA LEU A 14 -6.04 -12.74 -7.19
C LEU A 14 -5.21 -13.55 -6.19
N PRO A 15 -5.17 -14.89 -6.30
CA PRO A 15 -4.67 -15.77 -5.24
C PRO A 15 -3.32 -15.39 -4.65
N LEU A 16 -2.33 -15.02 -5.50
CA LEU A 16 -1.01 -14.63 -5.00
C LEU A 16 -1.05 -13.37 -4.10
N MET A 17 -1.94 -12.42 -4.41
CA MET A 17 -2.14 -11.20 -3.64
C MET A 17 -2.97 -11.48 -2.37
N ASP A 18 -4.00 -12.32 -2.49
CA ASP A 18 -4.83 -12.74 -1.35
C ASP A 18 -4.02 -13.54 -0.31
N ASP A 19 -3.08 -14.38 -0.77
CA ASP A 19 -2.20 -15.17 0.11
C ASP A 19 -1.26 -14.27 0.92
N ILE A 20 -0.57 -13.33 0.26
CA ILE A 20 0.35 -12.42 0.95
C ILE A 20 -0.39 -11.44 1.87
N HIS A 21 -1.62 -11.06 1.55
CA HIS A 21 -2.48 -10.26 2.42
C HIS A 21 -2.95 -11.04 3.66
N GLN A 22 -3.27 -12.33 3.53
CA GLN A 22 -3.57 -13.20 4.66
C GLN A 22 -2.39 -13.34 5.62
N GLU A 23 -1.18 -13.56 5.07
CA GLU A 23 0.05 -13.62 5.86
C GLU A 23 0.29 -12.32 6.65
N PHE A 24 0.03 -11.15 6.05
CA PHE A 24 0.12 -9.86 6.75
C PHE A 24 -0.84 -9.81 7.95
N VAL A 25 -2.10 -10.21 7.75
CA VAL A 25 -3.11 -10.23 8.83
C VAL A 25 -2.70 -11.19 9.95
N GLU A 26 -2.18 -12.38 9.61
CA GLU A 26 -1.68 -13.36 10.57
C GLU A 26 -0.54 -12.80 11.42
N LEU A 27 0.48 -12.20 10.78
CA LEU A 27 1.64 -11.60 11.44
C LEU A 27 1.24 -10.42 12.34
N LEU A 28 0.33 -9.57 11.89
CA LEU A 28 -0.20 -8.48 12.71
C LEU A 28 -0.93 -9.02 13.95
N SER A 29 -1.61 -10.15 13.80
CA SER A 29 -2.25 -10.87 14.90
C SER A 29 -1.22 -11.44 15.91
N VAL A 30 -0.07 -11.92 15.42
CA VAL A 30 1.04 -12.36 16.29
C VAL A 30 1.61 -11.18 17.07
N VAL A 31 1.77 -10.01 16.44
CA VAL A 31 2.20 -8.77 17.11
C VAL A 31 1.21 -8.36 18.20
N ASP A 32 -0.10 -8.36 17.92
CA ASP A 32 -1.14 -8.00 18.90
C ASP A 32 -1.14 -8.93 20.12
N GLY A 33 -0.88 -10.23 19.91
CA GLY A 33 -0.79 -11.24 20.96
C GLY A 33 0.54 -11.33 21.69
N ALA A 34 1.58 -10.62 21.24
CA ALA A 34 2.93 -10.74 21.79
C ALA A 34 3.07 -10.03 23.16
N ASP A 35 3.75 -10.71 24.09
CA ASP A 35 4.27 -10.06 25.29
C ASP A 35 5.47 -9.15 24.96
N ASP A 36 5.91 -8.33 25.91
CA ASP A 36 6.97 -7.34 25.67
C ASP A 36 8.31 -7.98 25.25
N ALA A 37 8.56 -9.23 25.63
CA ALA A 37 9.78 -9.94 25.27
C ALA A 37 9.76 -10.43 23.81
N GLN A 38 8.57 -10.76 23.29
CA GLN A 38 8.39 -11.23 21.91
C GLN A 38 7.94 -10.14 20.94
N LEU A 39 7.51 -8.98 21.44
CA LEU A 39 6.90 -7.94 20.62
C LEU A 39 7.85 -7.36 19.56
N LEU A 40 9.10 -7.04 19.92
CA LEU A 40 10.07 -6.52 18.94
C LEU A 40 10.42 -7.56 17.86
N PRO A 41 10.75 -8.83 18.18
CA PRO A 41 10.92 -9.88 17.17
C PRO A 41 9.71 -10.08 16.26
N ALA A 42 8.49 -10.13 16.82
CA ALA A 42 7.27 -10.27 16.03
C ALA A 42 7.05 -9.07 15.09
N TRP A 43 7.31 -7.85 15.59
CA TRP A 43 7.23 -6.63 14.81
C TRP A 43 8.22 -6.63 13.65
N GLN A 44 9.46 -7.08 13.88
CA GLN A 44 10.48 -7.14 12.82
C GLN A 44 10.09 -8.12 11.71
N ALA A 45 9.49 -9.27 12.05
CA ALA A 45 8.95 -10.21 11.07
C ALA A 45 7.82 -9.58 10.24
N LEU A 46 6.92 -8.82 10.88
CA LEU A 46 5.89 -8.06 10.18
C LEU A 46 6.50 -7.02 9.23
N VAL A 47 7.51 -6.25 9.67
CA VAL A 47 8.21 -5.26 8.82
C VAL A 47 8.85 -5.92 7.59
N GLU A 48 9.53 -7.05 7.77
CA GLU A 48 10.16 -7.79 6.67
C GLU A 48 9.12 -8.30 5.66
N HIS A 49 8.03 -8.87 6.16
CA HIS A 49 6.92 -9.32 5.33
C HIS A 49 6.30 -8.17 4.54
N THR A 50 6.01 -7.05 5.19
CA THR A 50 5.43 -5.86 4.55
C THR A 50 6.37 -5.27 3.49
N ASP A 51 7.69 -5.30 3.69
CA ASP A 51 8.66 -4.84 2.69
C ASP A 51 8.63 -5.73 1.44
N HIS A 52 8.60 -7.04 1.62
CA HIS A 52 8.48 -8.00 0.51
C HIS A 52 7.14 -7.86 -0.22
N HIS A 53 6.05 -7.76 0.53
CA HIS A 53 4.70 -7.54 0.01
C HIS A 53 4.64 -6.29 -0.88
N PHE A 54 5.02 -5.13 -0.35
CA PHE A 54 5.00 -3.89 -1.12
C PHE A 54 5.95 -3.91 -2.32
N ALA A 55 7.13 -4.53 -2.19
CA ALA A 55 8.07 -4.66 -3.30
C ALA A 55 7.49 -5.50 -4.45
N GLN A 56 6.75 -6.56 -4.13
CA GLN A 56 6.09 -7.40 -5.12
C GLN A 56 5.01 -6.62 -5.89
N GLU A 57 4.13 -5.91 -5.19
CA GLU A 57 3.09 -5.10 -5.82
C GLU A 57 3.65 -3.92 -6.61
N ASP A 58 4.70 -3.26 -6.11
CA ASP A 58 5.42 -2.21 -6.83
C ASP A 58 6.00 -2.74 -8.15
N ALA A 59 6.52 -3.97 -8.17
CA ALA A 59 7.00 -4.62 -9.39
C ALA A 59 5.86 -4.94 -10.37
N PHE A 60 4.70 -5.37 -9.87
CA PHE A 60 3.50 -5.58 -10.70
C PHE A 60 3.03 -4.26 -11.32
N MET A 61 2.99 -3.19 -10.54
CA MET A 61 2.62 -1.86 -11.05
C MET A 61 3.59 -1.37 -12.13
N ALA A 62 4.90 -1.50 -11.89
CA ALA A 62 5.93 -1.08 -12.82
C ALA A 62 5.89 -1.87 -14.15
N SER A 63 5.77 -3.20 -14.07
CA SER A 63 5.79 -4.09 -15.24
C SER A 63 4.55 -3.95 -16.12
N THR A 64 3.40 -3.62 -15.52
CA THR A 64 2.12 -3.50 -16.24
C THR A 64 1.70 -2.05 -16.50
N ARG A 65 2.60 -1.09 -16.27
CA ARG A 65 2.36 0.36 -16.49
C ARG A 65 1.16 0.89 -15.71
N PHE A 66 0.85 0.29 -14.56
CA PHE A 66 -0.15 0.77 -13.61
C PHE A 66 0.41 1.95 -12.81
N ALA A 67 0.81 3.00 -13.51
CA ALA A 67 1.58 4.11 -12.92
C ALA A 67 0.68 5.28 -12.51
N SER A 68 -0.49 5.02 -11.94
CA SER A 68 -1.51 6.04 -11.74
C SER A 68 -1.29 7.06 -10.64
N GLY A 69 -0.21 7.84 -10.76
CA GLY A 69 -0.01 9.07 -10.02
C GLY A 69 0.51 8.85 -8.61
N ASN A 70 1.54 8.01 -8.46
CA ASN A 70 2.50 7.90 -7.35
C ASN A 70 1.95 7.66 -5.92
N CYS A 71 0.64 7.72 -5.65
CA CYS A 71 0.16 7.58 -4.27
C CYS A 71 0.25 6.14 -3.75
N HIS A 72 0.09 5.10 -4.57
CA HIS A 72 0.16 3.72 -4.10
C HIS A 72 1.57 3.37 -3.58
N THR A 73 2.58 3.37 -4.45
CA THR A 73 3.99 3.19 -4.05
C THR A 73 4.47 4.24 -3.04
N THR A 74 3.93 5.46 -3.03
CA THR A 74 4.26 6.44 -1.99
C THR A 74 3.67 6.06 -0.63
N GLN A 75 2.43 5.57 -0.56
CA GLN A 75 1.82 5.05 0.67
C GLN A 75 2.66 3.88 1.20
N HIS A 76 3.08 2.95 0.33
CA HIS A 76 3.99 1.85 0.70
C HIS A 76 5.27 2.36 1.38
N ARG A 77 5.95 3.34 0.75
CA ARG A 77 7.17 3.94 1.30
C ARG A 77 6.93 4.64 2.63
N VAL A 78 5.84 5.40 2.75
CA VAL A 78 5.50 6.12 3.99
C VAL A 78 5.21 5.14 5.12
N VAL A 79 4.40 4.11 4.88
CA VAL A 79 4.07 3.07 5.87
C VAL A 79 5.35 2.35 6.31
N LEU A 80 6.18 1.88 5.37
CA LEU A 80 7.45 1.21 5.70
C LEU A 80 8.41 2.11 6.48
N GLN A 81 8.50 3.39 6.12
CA GLN A 81 9.32 4.34 6.85
C GLN A 81 8.85 4.46 8.31
N VAL A 82 7.54 4.66 8.52
CA VAL A 82 6.95 4.80 9.85
C VAL A 82 7.12 3.50 10.67
N MET A 83 6.99 2.33 10.05
CA MET A 83 7.23 1.05 10.73
C MET A 83 8.70 0.87 11.15
N ARG A 84 9.65 1.32 10.32
CA ARG A 84 11.09 1.31 10.63
C ARG A 84 11.44 2.31 11.73
N GLU A 85 10.82 3.48 11.75
CA GLU A 85 10.96 4.47 12.83
C GLU A 85 10.42 3.92 14.16
N ALA A 86 9.28 3.23 14.15
CA ALA A 86 8.74 2.54 15.32
C ALA A 86 9.72 1.47 15.84
N THR A 87 10.33 0.70 14.93
CA THR A 87 11.38 -0.29 15.26
C THR A 87 12.57 0.37 15.97
N ALA A 88 13.06 1.50 15.44
CA ALA A 88 14.20 2.21 16.02
C ALA A 88 13.90 2.79 17.41
N ARG A 89 12.67 3.26 17.64
CA ARG A 89 12.21 3.72 18.97
C ARG A 89 12.09 2.56 19.96
N ALA A 90 11.52 1.44 19.54
CA ALA A 90 11.40 0.25 20.36
C ALA A 90 12.76 -0.30 20.81
N GLN A 91 13.75 -0.29 19.92
CA GLN A 91 15.13 -0.66 20.25
C GLN A 91 15.79 0.28 21.28
N GLN A 92 15.28 1.51 21.44
CA GLN A 92 15.71 2.47 22.45
C GLN A 92 14.91 2.36 23.77
N GLY A 93 14.02 1.36 23.88
CA GLY A 93 13.23 1.07 25.09
C GLY A 93 11.78 1.55 25.04
N ASP A 94 11.35 2.22 23.97
CA ASP A 94 9.95 2.67 23.79
C ASP A 94 9.13 1.57 23.10
N ILE A 95 8.91 0.45 23.79
CA ILE A 95 8.24 -0.73 23.20
C ILE A 95 6.76 -0.50 22.90
N GLU A 96 6.10 0.39 23.66
CA GLU A 96 4.67 0.72 23.53
C GLU A 96 4.33 1.33 22.17
N VAL A 97 5.29 1.99 21.50
CA VAL A 97 5.10 2.51 20.14
C VAL A 97 4.68 1.42 19.15
N LEU A 98 5.13 0.17 19.35
CA LEU A 98 4.81 -0.96 18.47
C LEU A 98 3.34 -1.37 18.62
N ARG A 99 2.80 -1.35 19.85
CA ARG A 99 1.39 -1.67 20.11
C ARG A 99 0.47 -0.62 19.50
N VAL A 100 0.84 0.66 19.64
CA VAL A 100 0.11 1.76 18.99
C VAL A 100 0.14 1.59 17.47
N MET A 101 1.32 1.38 16.89
CA MET A 101 1.47 1.24 15.44
C MET A 101 0.72 0.01 14.89
N ALA A 102 0.71 -1.11 15.62
CA ALA A 102 -0.08 -2.29 15.24
C ALA A 102 -1.58 -1.97 15.15
N GLY A 103 -2.10 -1.16 16.09
CA GLY A 103 -3.49 -0.70 16.07
C GLY A 103 -3.80 0.22 14.87
N GLU A 104 -2.86 1.09 14.49
CA GLU A 104 -3.01 1.94 13.30
C GLU A 104 -2.95 1.14 12.00
N LEU A 105 -2.04 0.16 11.90
CA LEU A 105 -1.96 -0.77 10.76
C LEU A 105 -3.25 -1.59 10.60
N ALA A 106 -3.81 -2.08 11.70
CA ALA A 106 -5.06 -2.83 11.70
C ALA A 106 -6.25 -2.00 11.16
N GLN A 107 -6.22 -0.68 11.39
CA GLN A 107 -7.21 0.23 10.84
C GLN A 107 -6.94 0.50 9.36
N TRP A 108 -5.71 0.87 9.00
CA TRP A 108 -5.32 1.29 7.65
C TRP A 108 -5.46 0.20 6.60
N PHE A 109 -5.02 -1.04 6.90
CA PHE A 109 -4.88 -2.11 5.93
C PHE A 109 -6.16 -2.44 5.16
N PRO A 110 -7.34 -2.65 5.81
CA PRO A 110 -8.58 -2.91 5.08
C PRO A 110 -8.95 -1.83 4.07
N GLN A 111 -8.71 -0.54 4.37
CA GLN A 111 -9.01 0.52 3.43
C GLN A 111 -8.02 0.56 2.27
N HIS A 112 -6.75 0.29 2.53
CA HIS A 112 -5.73 0.17 1.49
C HIS A 112 -6.06 -0.98 0.53
N ALA A 113 -6.29 -2.18 1.09
CA ALA A 113 -6.63 -3.39 0.35
C ALA A 113 -7.88 -3.21 -0.53
N GLN A 114 -8.95 -2.65 0.04
CA GLN A 114 -10.22 -2.49 -0.66
C GLN A 114 -10.25 -1.31 -1.65
N SER A 115 -9.20 -0.50 -1.71
CA SER A 115 -9.12 0.64 -2.64
C SER A 115 -7.97 0.51 -3.64
N MET A 116 -6.73 0.66 -3.19
CA MET A 116 -5.56 0.70 -4.07
C MET A 116 -5.21 -0.70 -4.58
N ASP A 117 -5.23 -1.70 -3.71
CA ASP A 117 -4.89 -3.08 -4.07
C ASP A 117 -5.98 -3.70 -4.95
N ALA A 118 -7.24 -3.48 -4.61
CA ALA A 118 -8.37 -3.90 -5.44
C ALA A 118 -8.30 -3.33 -6.87
N ALA A 119 -7.88 -2.06 -7.01
CA ALA A 119 -7.68 -1.44 -8.33
C ALA A 119 -6.52 -2.09 -9.10
N LEU A 120 -5.42 -2.41 -8.42
CA LEU A 120 -4.29 -3.13 -9.00
C LEU A 120 -4.70 -4.55 -9.44
N ALA A 121 -5.36 -5.31 -8.55
CA ALA A 121 -5.81 -6.67 -8.85
C ALA A 121 -6.73 -6.73 -10.08
N LEU A 122 -7.67 -5.80 -10.17
CA LEU A 122 -8.55 -5.67 -11.35
C LEU A 122 -7.76 -5.39 -12.63
N HIS A 123 -6.75 -4.53 -12.57
CA HIS A 123 -5.88 -4.23 -13.71
C HIS A 123 -5.06 -5.46 -14.14
N LEU A 124 -4.42 -6.15 -13.19
CA LEU A 124 -3.63 -7.35 -13.49
C LEU A 124 -4.47 -8.44 -14.15
N ARG A 125 -5.70 -8.68 -13.65
CA ARG A 125 -6.65 -9.60 -14.29
C ARG A 125 -7.00 -9.19 -15.72
N ARG A 126 -7.25 -7.90 -15.96
CA ARG A 126 -7.59 -7.38 -17.31
C ARG A 126 -6.42 -7.49 -18.29
N ALA A 127 -5.20 -7.30 -17.82
CA ALA A 127 -3.99 -7.46 -18.62
C ALA A 127 -3.64 -8.94 -18.90
N GLY A 128 -4.33 -9.89 -18.25
CA GLY A 128 -3.94 -11.29 -18.28
C GLY A 128 -2.53 -11.48 -17.74
N PHE A 129 -2.15 -10.69 -16.73
CA PHE A 129 -0.86 -10.79 -16.08
C PHE A 129 -0.84 -12.04 -15.21
N ASP A 130 0.18 -12.89 -15.38
CA ASP A 130 0.47 -14.01 -14.48
C ASP A 130 1.41 -13.51 -13.36
N PRO A 131 0.93 -13.37 -12.12
CA PRO A 131 1.73 -12.85 -11.01
C PRO A 131 2.89 -13.78 -10.61
N ALA A 132 2.81 -15.07 -10.93
CA ALA A 132 3.85 -16.04 -10.59
C ALA A 132 5.03 -15.98 -11.58
N THR A 133 4.77 -15.66 -12.85
CA THR A 133 5.81 -15.64 -13.91
C THR A 133 6.15 -14.24 -14.40
N GLY A 134 5.33 -13.24 -14.10
CA GLY A 134 5.47 -11.87 -14.59
C GLY A 134 5.08 -11.69 -16.07
N ILE A 135 4.47 -12.70 -16.70
CA ILE A 135 4.11 -12.67 -18.12
C ILE A 135 2.76 -11.97 -18.31
N VAL A 136 2.69 -11.02 -19.26
CA VAL A 136 1.44 -10.40 -19.71
C VAL A 136 0.91 -11.17 -20.92
N HIS A 137 -0.22 -11.85 -20.77
CA HIS A 137 -0.83 -12.65 -21.85
C HIS A 137 -1.71 -11.84 -22.82
N ALA A 138 -2.13 -10.63 -22.45
CA ALA A 138 -2.88 -9.71 -23.31
C ALA A 138 -2.17 -8.34 -23.39
N PRO A 139 -1.03 -8.24 -24.08
CA PRO A 139 -0.24 -7.00 -24.15
C PRO A 139 -1.02 -5.82 -24.76
N GLU A 140 -1.98 -6.08 -25.64
CA GLU A 140 -2.90 -5.09 -26.21
C GLU A 140 -3.92 -4.51 -25.22
N ALA A 141 -4.14 -5.18 -24.08
CA ALA A 141 -5.00 -4.70 -23.00
C ALA A 141 -4.25 -3.75 -22.04
N LEU A 142 -2.93 -3.60 -22.20
CA LEU A 142 -2.17 -2.63 -21.44
C LEU A 142 -2.55 -1.20 -21.88
N PRO A 143 -2.67 -0.27 -20.93
CA PRO A 143 -2.90 1.14 -21.22
C PRO A 143 -1.85 1.69 -22.21
N GLY A 144 -2.32 2.34 -23.28
CA GLY A 144 -1.44 3.00 -24.25
C GLY A 144 -0.69 4.21 -23.67
N GLU A 145 -1.24 4.80 -22.61
CA GLU A 145 -0.64 5.84 -21.78
C GLU A 145 -0.66 5.40 -20.31
N LEU A 146 0.20 5.97 -19.48
CA LEU A 146 0.18 5.69 -18.04
C LEU A 146 -1.19 6.08 -17.47
N ILE A 147 -1.82 5.19 -16.71
CA ILE A 147 -3.00 5.56 -15.90
C ILE A 147 -2.53 6.68 -14.93
N HIS A 148 -3.39 7.61 -14.48
CA HIS A 148 -3.12 8.67 -13.49
C HIS A 148 -4.29 8.82 -12.50
N GLY A 149 -4.04 8.89 -11.18
CA GLY A 149 -5.04 9.18 -10.12
C GLY A 149 -5.12 8.14 -8.98
N CYS A 150 -5.44 8.61 -7.77
CA CYS A 150 -5.72 7.76 -6.59
C CYS A 150 -7.21 7.39 -6.59
N GLY A 151 -7.53 6.13 -6.83
CA GLY A 151 -8.92 5.62 -6.91
C GLY A 151 -9.71 5.59 -5.59
N GLY A 152 -9.48 6.51 -4.66
CA GLY A 152 -10.15 6.58 -3.36
C GLY A 152 -10.61 8.00 -3.01
N ALA A 153 -11.80 8.13 -2.44
CA ALA A 153 -12.47 9.40 -2.12
C ALA A 153 -11.81 10.27 -1.02
N SER A 154 -10.55 10.00 -0.66
CA SER A 154 -9.85 10.65 0.47
C SER A 154 -8.50 11.22 0.06
N CYS A 155 -8.46 11.92 -1.08
CA CYS A 155 -7.35 12.80 -1.41
C CYS A 155 -7.93 14.19 -1.62
N SER A 156 -7.75 15.06 -0.62
CA SER A 156 -8.04 16.49 -0.78
C SER A 156 -7.04 17.08 -1.77
N ASP A 157 -7.48 17.32 -3.01
CA ASP A 157 -6.72 18.10 -3.99
C ASP A 157 -6.56 19.54 -3.47
N ALA A 158 -5.45 19.80 -2.79
CA ALA A 158 -4.98 21.16 -2.55
C ALA A 158 -4.12 21.57 -3.74
N ALA A 159 -4.74 22.35 -4.65
CA ALA A 159 -4.15 23.44 -5.43
C ALA A 159 -4.44 23.39 -6.95
N THR A 160 -5.64 23.83 -7.34
CA THR A 160 -5.77 24.67 -8.54
C THR A 160 -6.02 26.10 -8.11
N GLY A 161 -4.93 26.84 -7.88
CA GLY A 161 -4.98 28.30 -7.81
C GLY A 161 -5.20 28.88 -9.23
N PRO A 162 -6.07 29.88 -9.42
CA PRO A 162 -6.31 30.42 -10.75
C PRO A 162 -5.08 31.19 -11.27
N ALA A 163 -4.74 30.93 -12.53
CA ALA A 163 -3.67 31.57 -13.27
C ALA A 163 -3.90 33.09 -13.39
N VAL A 164 -3.01 33.89 -12.81
CA VAL A 164 -2.90 35.32 -13.10
C VAL A 164 -2.25 35.47 -14.48
N ARG A 165 -3.04 35.87 -15.48
CA ARG A 165 -2.49 36.31 -16.77
C ARG A 165 -1.84 37.68 -16.60
N ALA A 166 -0.55 37.74 -16.94
CA ALA A 166 0.18 38.97 -17.18
C ALA A 166 -0.37 39.67 -18.44
N GLN A 167 -0.61 40.99 -18.34
CA GLN A 167 -0.67 41.89 -19.49
C GLN A 167 0.06 43.18 -19.11
N GLU A 168 1.29 43.30 -19.59
CA GLU A 168 1.98 44.58 -19.81
C GLU A 168 1.57 45.05 -21.23
N SER A 169 0.93 46.22 -21.38
CA SER A 169 1.52 47.51 -21.82
C SER A 169 1.34 47.70 -23.37
N VAL A 170 1.04 48.83 -24.04
CA VAL A 170 1.00 50.31 -23.85
C VAL A 170 0.07 50.91 -25.00
N PRO A 171 0.20 52.18 -25.49
CA PRO A 171 -0.46 53.46 -25.11
C PRO A 171 -1.50 54.02 -26.13
N ALA A 172 -2.18 55.11 -25.75
CA ALA A 172 -2.26 56.38 -26.51
C ALA A 172 -2.64 57.53 -25.56
#